data_AF-A0A3E1KDV0-F1
#
_entry.id   AF-A0A3E1KDV0-F1
#
_cell.length_a   1.000
_cell.length_b   1.000
_cell.length_c   1.000
_cell.angle_alpha   90.00
_cell.angle_beta   90.00
_cell.angle_gamma   90.00
#
_symmetry.space_group_name_H-M   'P 1'
#
loop_
_entity.id
_entity.type
_entity.pdbx_description
1 polymer ?
#
loop_
_entity_poly.entity_id
_entity_poly.type
_entity_poly.pdbx_seq_one_letter_code
_entity_poly.pdbx_strand_id
1 'polypeptide(L)'
;MSNKRLKSLRTNAFNAQSGRCYYCDRPMWLASPVELGLKPGKARSFQCTAEHLVAQQDAGLDVPGNVVAACFLCNVRRHRGKGQASNPTHYKAHVQRRLAKGKWHSIVRLEHSRKESTNVEKRGVPHFWR
;
A
#
# COMPACT_ATOMS: atom_id res chain seq x y z
N MET A 1 23.63 -9.81 -7.79
CA MET A 1 23.01 -9.39 -6.52
C MET A 1 22.84 -10.59 -5.59
N SER A 2 23.33 -10.53 -4.35
CA SER A 2 23.00 -11.56 -3.34
C SER A 2 21.58 -11.32 -2.82
N ASN A 3 20.77 -12.38 -2.78
CA ASN A 3 19.39 -12.36 -2.28
C ASN A 3 19.29 -11.73 -0.87
N LYS A 4 20.34 -11.85 -0.05
CA LYS A 4 20.42 -11.29 1.31
C LYS A 4 20.47 -9.75 1.33
N ARG A 5 21.22 -9.13 0.42
CA ARG A 5 21.35 -7.66 0.34
C ARG A 5 20.04 -7.01 -0.08
N LEU A 6 19.37 -7.56 -1.09
CA LEU A 6 18.07 -7.07 -1.56
C LEU A 6 16.99 -7.18 -0.47
N LYS A 7 16.99 -8.29 0.29
CA LYS A 7 16.09 -8.47 1.43
C LYS A 7 16.31 -7.42 2.52
N SER A 8 17.56 -7.08 2.83
CA SER A 8 17.89 -6.04 3.79
C SER A 8 17.43 -4.67 3.30
N LEU A 9 17.72 -4.30 2.05
CA LEU A 9 17.26 -3.03 1.46
C LEU A 9 15.72 -2.93 1.46
N ARG A 10 15.02 -4.01 1.10
CA ARG A 10 13.55 -4.08 1.17
C ARG A 10 13.03 -3.79 2.58
N THR A 11 13.63 -4.43 3.58
CA THR A 11 13.19 -4.30 4.99
C THR A 11 13.46 -2.89 5.52
N ASN A 12 14.65 -2.35 5.21
CA ASN A 12 15.01 -0.98 5.59
C ASN A 12 14.06 0.05 4.95
N ALA A 13 13.79 -0.08 3.64
CA ALA A 13 12.87 0.81 2.94
C ALA A 13 11.43 0.66 3.46
N PHE A 14 10.99 -0.55 3.78
CA PHE A 14 9.68 -0.80 4.39
C PHE A 14 9.56 -0.04 5.72
N ASN A 15 10.55 -0.16 6.61
CA ASN A 15 10.56 0.52 7.90
C ASN A 15 10.62 2.04 7.75
N ALA A 16 11.51 2.55 6.89
CA ALA A 16 11.63 3.99 6.62
C ALA A 16 10.33 4.60 6.05
N GLN A 17 9.53 3.79 5.34
CA GLN A 17 8.25 4.20 4.79
C GLN A 17 7.06 3.86 5.69
N SER A 18 7.29 3.52 6.96
CA SER A 18 6.23 3.14 7.92
C SER A 18 5.34 1.99 7.41
N GLY A 19 5.91 1.06 6.66
CA GLY A 19 5.21 -0.08 6.07
C GLY A 19 4.28 0.27 4.90
N ARG A 20 4.41 1.47 4.31
CA ARG A 20 3.53 1.97 3.25
C ARG A 20 4.21 1.94 1.90
N CYS A 21 3.44 1.65 0.85
CA CYS A 21 3.95 1.62 -0.52
C CYS A 21 4.37 3.01 -1.00
N TYR A 22 5.56 3.12 -1.59
CA TYR A 22 6.09 4.37 -2.13
C TYR A 22 5.16 5.07 -3.13
N TYR A 23 4.44 4.30 -3.95
CA TYR A 23 3.58 4.84 -5.01
C TYR A 23 2.14 5.08 -4.57
N CYS A 24 1.52 4.08 -3.93
CA CYS A 24 0.09 4.09 -3.63
C CYS A 24 -0.24 4.45 -2.17
N ASP A 25 0.78 4.52 -1.31
CA ASP A 25 0.67 4.90 0.10
C ASP A 25 -0.26 3.99 0.93
N ARG A 26 -0.60 2.81 0.41
CA ARG A 26 -1.36 1.79 1.14
C ARG A 26 -0.43 0.92 1.99
N PRO A 27 -0.92 0.39 3.13
CA PRO A 27 -0.18 -0.58 3.94
C PRO A 27 0.26 -1.79 3.11
N MET A 28 1.42 -2.31 3.44
CA MET A 28 1.99 -3.53 2.86
C MET A 28 2.28 -4.54 3.96
N TRP A 29 2.43 -5.80 3.58
CA TRP A 29 2.94 -6.84 4.48
C TRP A 29 4.33 -7.30 4.03
N LEU A 30 5.19 -7.63 4.98
CA LEU A 30 6.58 -8.00 4.70
C LEU A 30 6.78 -9.52 4.66
N ALA A 31 6.13 -10.24 5.58
CA ALA A 31 6.25 -11.69 5.75
C ALA A 31 4.93 -12.43 5.45
N SER A 32 3.79 -11.92 5.94
CA SER A 32 2.50 -12.62 5.82
C SER A 32 1.30 -11.69 5.58
N PRO A 33 0.34 -12.07 4.71
CA PRO A 33 -0.96 -11.43 4.56
C PRO A 33 -1.74 -11.15 5.86
N VAL A 34 -1.50 -11.97 6.89
CA VAL A 34 -2.15 -11.86 8.21
C VAL A 34 -1.86 -10.51 8.86
N GLU A 35 -0.69 -9.90 8.59
CA GLU A 35 -0.31 -8.57 9.07
C GLU A 35 -1.33 -7.49 8.68
N LEU A 36 -2.05 -7.67 7.57
CA LEU A 36 -3.08 -6.74 7.10
C LEU A 36 -4.52 -7.21 7.36
N GLY A 37 -4.71 -8.38 8.00
CA GLY A 37 -6.04 -8.99 8.17
C GLY A 37 -6.74 -9.33 6.85
N LEU A 38 -5.99 -9.51 5.75
CA LEU A 38 -6.53 -9.75 4.42
C LEU A 38 -6.49 -11.24 4.06
N LYS A 39 -7.52 -11.71 3.35
CA LYS A 39 -7.50 -13.05 2.73
C LYS A 39 -6.33 -13.14 1.73
N PRO A 40 -5.55 -14.25 1.70
CA PRO A 40 -4.34 -14.37 0.88
C PRO A 40 -4.52 -13.97 -0.60
N GLY A 41 -5.63 -14.38 -1.22
CA GLY A 41 -5.92 -14.06 -2.63
C GLY A 41 -6.06 -12.56 -2.93
N LYS A 42 -6.52 -11.75 -1.97
CA LYS A 42 -6.60 -10.28 -2.11
C LYS A 42 -5.33 -9.58 -1.60
N ALA A 43 -4.64 -10.20 -0.65
CA ALA A 43 -3.47 -9.64 0.00
C ALA A 43 -2.22 -9.61 -0.89
N ARG A 44 -2.08 -10.52 -1.87
CA ARG A 44 -0.89 -10.58 -2.76
C ARG A 44 -0.55 -9.23 -3.38
N SER A 45 -1.55 -8.43 -3.73
CA SER A 45 -1.35 -7.09 -4.28
C SER A 45 -0.65 -6.09 -3.34
N PHE A 46 -0.68 -6.35 -2.03
CA PHE A 46 -0.08 -5.57 -0.95
C PHE A 46 1.24 -6.17 -0.42
N GLN A 47 1.76 -7.22 -1.05
CA GLN A 47 3.08 -7.76 -0.67
C GLN A 47 4.16 -6.69 -0.86
N CYS A 48 4.99 -6.48 0.15
CA CYS A 48 6.15 -5.62 0.05
C CYS A 48 7.20 -6.24 -0.88
N THR A 49 7.59 -5.49 -1.92
CA THR A 49 8.72 -5.78 -2.80
C THR A 49 9.75 -4.66 -2.74
N ALA A 50 11.00 -4.98 -3.12
CA ALA A 50 12.01 -3.96 -3.37
C ALA A 50 11.81 -3.42 -4.79
N GLU A 51 11.82 -2.10 -4.92
CA GLU A 51 11.64 -1.39 -6.18
C GLU A 51 12.82 -0.45 -6.41
N HIS A 52 13.44 -0.55 -7.58
CA HIS A 52 14.50 0.36 -7.99
C HIS A 52 13.92 1.59 -8.68
N LEU A 53 14.26 2.79 -8.18
CA LEU A 53 13.81 4.06 -8.76
C LEU A 53 14.47 4.30 -10.13
N VAL A 54 15.80 4.18 -10.18
CA VAL A 54 16.60 4.04 -11.39
C VAL A 54 16.75 2.55 -11.67
N ALA A 55 16.24 2.08 -12.80
CA ALA A 55 16.27 0.67 -13.13
C ALA A 55 17.72 0.17 -13.20
N GLN A 56 17.96 -1.07 -12.77
CA GLN A 56 19.30 -1.66 -12.78
C GLN A 56 19.89 -1.72 -14.20
N GLN A 57 19.04 -1.90 -15.22
CA GLN A 57 19.45 -1.83 -16.63
C GLN A 57 19.94 -0.43 -17.05
N ASP A 58 19.50 0.62 -16.36
CA ASP A 58 19.86 2.03 -16.60
C ASP A 58 20.97 2.48 -15.62
N ALA A 59 21.86 1.56 -15.22
CA ALA A 59 22.96 1.75 -14.25
C ALA A 59 22.54 2.04 -12.79
N GLY A 60 21.31 1.67 -12.39
CA GLY A 60 20.85 1.83 -11.01
C GLY A 60 21.68 1.00 -10.00
N LEU A 61 22.37 1.68 -9.08
CA LEU A 61 23.12 1.03 -8.00
C LEU A 61 22.19 0.48 -6.91
N ASP A 62 22.62 -0.61 -6.26
CA ASP A 62 21.95 -1.21 -5.11
C ASP A 62 22.29 -0.46 -3.80
N VAL A 63 21.97 0.84 -3.82
CA VAL A 63 22.13 1.76 -2.70
C VAL A 63 20.77 2.05 -2.06
N PRO A 64 20.72 2.29 -0.73
CA PRO A 64 19.47 2.64 -0.05
C PRO A 64 18.71 3.80 -0.69
N GLY A 65 19.40 4.79 -1.27
CA GLY A 65 18.76 5.92 -1.96
C GLY A 65 18.09 5.59 -3.29
N ASN A 66 18.34 4.42 -3.86
CA ASN A 66 17.77 3.98 -5.14
C ASN A 66 16.74 2.84 -4.97
N VAL A 67 16.58 2.28 -3.77
CA VAL A 67 15.64 1.20 -3.49
C VAL A 67 14.56 1.68 -2.53
N VAL A 68 13.31 1.58 -2.97
CA VAL A 68 12.12 1.88 -2.16
C VAL A 68 11.30 0.61 -1.94
N ALA A 69 10.44 0.62 -0.93
CA ALA A 69 9.46 -0.44 -0.75
C ALA A 69 8.18 -0.11 -1.56
N ALA A 70 7.78 -1.01 -2.45
CA ALA A 70 6.56 -0.87 -3.22
C ALA A 70 5.69 -2.12 -3.07
N CYS A 71 4.38 -1.96 -3.22
CA CYS A 71 3.51 -3.12 -3.22
C CYS A 71 3.64 -3.86 -4.55
N PHE A 72 3.46 -5.17 -4.53
CA PHE A 72 3.58 -6.04 -5.71
C PHE A 72 2.80 -5.49 -6.91
N LEU A 73 1.57 -4.99 -6.70
CA LEU A 73 0.75 -4.45 -7.78
C LEU A 73 1.39 -3.23 -8.45
N CYS A 74 1.90 -2.28 -7.67
CA CYS A 74 2.52 -1.07 -8.22
C CYS A 74 3.84 -1.40 -8.92
N ASN A 75 4.67 -2.22 -8.29
CA ASN A 75 5.94 -2.64 -8.86
C ASN A 75 5.72 -3.34 -10.22
N VAL A 76 4.91 -4.40 -10.26
CA VAL A 76 4.62 -5.13 -11.51
C VAL A 76 4.02 -4.22 -12.59
N ARG A 77 3.06 -3.35 -12.24
CA ARG A 77 2.44 -2.46 -13.22
C ARG A 77 3.40 -1.42 -13.78
N ARG A 78 4.37 -0.93 -13.00
CA ARG A 78 5.37 0.02 -13.49
C ARG A 78 6.26 -0.61 -14.56
N HIS A 79 6.57 -1.90 -14.44
CA HIS A 79 7.44 -2.64 -15.35
C HIS A 79 6.72 -3.41 -16.45
N ARG A 80 5.38 -3.34 -16.54
CA ARG A 80 4.57 -4.08 -17.52
C ARG A 80 4.60 -3.48 -18.94
N GLY A 81 5.10 -2.26 -19.11
CA GLY A 81 5.18 -1.59 -20.42
C GLY A 81 6.41 -2.02 -21.24
N LYS A 82 6.32 -1.99 -22.57
CA LYS A 82 7.47 -2.19 -23.47
C LYS A 82 8.34 -0.93 -23.45
N GLY A 83 9.57 -1.06 -22.94
CA GLY A 83 10.60 -0.02 -23.01
C GLY A 83 10.46 1.02 -21.91
N GLN A 84 11.37 0.92 -20.93
CA GLN A 84 11.58 1.82 -19.79
C GLN A 84 10.44 1.88 -18.76
N ALA A 85 10.80 1.53 -17.52
CA ALA A 85 9.95 1.79 -16.37
C ALA A 85 9.71 3.30 -16.29
N SER A 86 8.44 3.72 -16.42
CA SER A 86 8.08 5.14 -16.38
C SER A 86 8.73 5.84 -15.18
N ASN A 87 9.15 7.09 -15.37
CA ASN A 87 9.79 7.91 -14.34
C ASN A 87 9.02 7.75 -13.00
N PRO A 88 9.70 7.40 -11.89
CA PRO A 88 9.03 7.08 -10.63
C PRO A 88 8.06 8.15 -10.14
N THR A 89 8.39 9.43 -10.37
CA THR A 89 7.57 10.57 -9.97
C THR A 89 6.30 10.66 -10.81
N HIS A 90 6.42 10.53 -12.14
CA HIS A 90 5.25 10.51 -13.03
C HIS A 90 4.35 9.29 -12.74
N TYR A 91 4.95 8.14 -12.49
CA TYR A 91 4.23 6.93 -12.12
C TYR A 91 3.48 7.10 -10.81
N LYS A 92 4.14 7.67 -9.78
CA LYS A 92 3.51 8.00 -8.50
C LYS A 92 2.30 8.92 -8.69
N ALA A 93 2.44 10.00 -9.46
CA ALA A 93 1.34 10.91 -9.76
C ALA A 93 0.18 10.20 -10.48
N HIS A 94 0.47 9.32 -11.43
CA HIS A 94 -0.53 8.50 -12.11
C HIS A 94 -1.27 7.57 -11.14
N VAL A 95 -0.53 6.83 -10.31
CA VAL A 95 -1.08 5.92 -9.27
C VAL A 95 -2.01 6.68 -8.34
N GLN A 96 -1.57 7.82 -7.81
CA GLN A 96 -2.36 8.66 -6.89
C GLN A 96 -3.65 9.17 -7.54
N ARG A 97 -3.58 9.62 -8.80
CA ARG A 97 -4.78 10.03 -9.57
C ARG A 97 -5.77 8.89 -9.77
N ARG A 98 -5.30 7.66 -10.00
CA ARG A 98 -6.15 6.48 -10.16
C ARG A 98 -6.72 6.01 -8.83
N LEU A 99 -5.96 6.11 -7.74
CA LEU A 99 -6.42 5.84 -6.38
C LEU A 99 -7.55 6.77 -5.95
N ALA A 100 -7.41 8.07 -6.19
CA ALA A 100 -8.44 9.06 -5.87
C ALA A 100 -9.78 8.74 -6.54
N LYS A 101 -9.73 8.08 -7.70
CA LYS A 101 -10.92 7.62 -8.45
C LYS A 101 -11.39 6.21 -8.06
N GLY A 102 -10.74 5.55 -7.09
CA GLY A 102 -11.04 4.17 -6.70
C GLY A 102 -10.64 3.11 -7.74
N LYS A 103 -9.82 3.45 -8.73
CA LYS A 103 -9.51 2.62 -9.92
C LYS A 103 -8.10 2.03 -9.93
N TRP A 104 -7.46 1.89 -8.76
CA TRP A 104 -6.09 1.37 -8.67
C TRP A 104 -6.00 -0.02 -8.04
N HIS A 105 -6.37 -0.15 -6.76
CA HIS A 105 -6.53 -1.44 -6.12
C HIS A 105 -7.95 -1.95 -6.35
N SER A 106 -8.09 -3.16 -6.86
CA SER A 106 -9.36 -3.89 -6.86
C SER A 106 -9.66 -4.44 -5.46
N ILE A 107 -9.45 -3.63 -4.41
CA ILE A 107 -10.08 -3.92 -3.14
C ILE A 107 -11.53 -3.52 -3.35
N VAL A 108 -12.39 -4.52 -3.49
CA VAL A 108 -13.82 -4.40 -3.23
C VAL A 108 -13.93 -3.57 -1.96
N ARG A 109 -14.46 -2.35 -2.11
CA ARG A 109 -14.71 -1.34 -1.08
C ARG A 109 -14.99 -2.03 0.26
N LEU A 110 -14.00 -2.17 1.14
CA LEU A 110 -14.28 -2.57 2.51
C LEU A 110 -14.75 -1.30 3.21
N GLU A 111 -15.99 -0.92 2.92
CA GLU A 111 -16.75 -0.03 3.78
C GLU A 111 -16.98 -0.76 5.10
N HIS A 112 -16.00 -0.69 6.00
CA HIS A 112 -16.35 -0.72 7.42
C HIS A 112 -16.60 0.73 7.81
N SER A 113 -17.80 1.17 7.43
CA SER A 113 -18.50 2.26 8.10
C SER A 113 -18.46 1.95 9.59
N ARG A 114 -17.59 2.65 10.33
CA ARG A 114 -17.81 2.87 11.76
C ARG A 114 -19.05 3.75 11.85
N LYS A 115 -20.23 3.13 11.80
CA LYS A 115 -21.46 3.78 12.27
C LYS A 115 -21.33 3.79 13.78
N GLU A 116 -20.84 4.90 14.32
CA GLU A 116 -20.98 5.20 15.75
C GLU A 116 -22.48 5.46 15.99
N SER A 117 -23.25 4.39 16.17
CA SER A 117 -24.63 4.45 16.63
C SER A 117 -24.61 4.77 18.12
N THR A 118 -24.72 6.04 18.49
CA THR A 118 -25.21 6.43 19.82
C THR A 118 -26.55 7.13 19.65
N ASN A 119 -27.58 6.30 19.44
CA ASN A 119 -28.97 6.71 19.59
C ASN A 119 -29.42 6.17 20.96
N VAL A 120 -29.20 6.94 22.03
CA VAL A 120 -29.91 6.76 23.30
C VAL A 120 -31.07 7.73 23.33
N GLU A 121 -32.13 7.29 22.68
CA GLU A 121 -33.50 7.25 23.18
C GLU A 121 -33.93 8.33 24.20
N LYS A 122 -34.67 9.30 23.66
CA LYS A 122 -35.66 10.07 24.41
C LYS A 122 -36.82 9.15 24.83
N ARG A 123 -36.94 8.85 26.12
CA ARG A 123 -38.20 8.55 26.83
C ARG A 123 -38.16 9.43 28.08
N GLY A 124 -39.08 10.36 28.28
CA GLY A 124 -40.47 10.04 28.58
C GLY A 124 -40.62 10.16 30.11
N VAL A 125 -41.20 11.28 30.52
CA VAL A 125 -41.43 11.71 31.91
C VAL A 125 -42.27 10.68 32.67
N PRO A 126 -41.92 10.31 33.93
CA PRO A 126 -42.89 9.76 34.86
C PRO A 126 -43.50 10.89 35.69
N HIS A 127 -44.78 11.11 35.44
CA HIS A 127 -45.74 11.78 36.31
C HIS A 127 -45.63 11.16 37.72
N PHE A 128 -45.36 11.96 38.76
CA PHE A 128 -45.48 11.51 40.15
C PHE A 128 -46.37 12.48 40.91
N TRP A 129 -47.43 11.92 41.48
CA TRP A 129 -48.39 12.56 42.36
C TRP A 129 -47.74 12.92 43.70
N ARG A 130 -47.83 14.19 44.11
CA ARG A 130 -48.21 14.63 45.46
C ARG A 130 -48.46 16.13 45.50
#